data_AF-A0A838E9J2-F1
#
_entry.id   AF-A0A838E9J2-F1
#
_cell.length_a   1.000
_cell.length_b   1.000
_cell.length_c   1.000
_cell.angle_alpha   90.00
_cell.angle_beta   90.00
_cell.angle_gamma   90.00
#
_symmetry.space_group_name_H-M   'P 1'
#
loop_
_entity.id
_entity.type
_entity.pdbx_description
1 polymer ?
#
loop_
_entity_poly.entity_id
_entity_poly.type
_entity_poly.pdbx_seq_one_letter_code
_entity_poly.pdbx_strand_id
1 'polypeptide(L)'
;MQAILEALDAQLAAAERVMQRLTVLRLLCATGEDRFASHATEELEAALDRLACAELARATAVAEVTGDADTTLATIAEVVDEPTAATLRARGERLRATAREFEQLRRVARHDAGRAHARTVTHLEGLLGRDDAADAYGGESALPAPCVPVRRL
;
A
#
# COMPACT_ATOMS: atom_id res chain seq x y z
N MET A 1 -6.15 30.31 15.52
CA MET A 1 -5.76 30.32 14.09
C MET A 1 -4.46 29.57 13.83
N GLN A 2 -3.35 29.94 14.49
CA GLN A 2 -2.07 29.24 14.37
C GLN A 2 -2.18 27.71 14.57
N ALA A 3 -2.92 27.27 15.60
CA ALA A 3 -3.16 25.85 15.87
C ALA A 3 -3.83 25.09 14.71
N ILE A 4 -4.74 25.71 13.96
CA ILE A 4 -5.38 25.10 12.79
C ILE A 4 -4.34 24.91 11.66
N LEU A 5 -3.47 25.91 11.45
CA LEU A 5 -2.44 25.83 10.43
C LEU A 5 -1.39 24.75 10.76
N GLU A 6 -0.99 24.65 12.02
CA GLU A 6 -0.08 23.60 12.49
C GLU A 6 -0.71 22.20 12.36
N ALA A 7 -1.98 22.06 12.72
CA ALA A 7 -2.71 20.80 12.55
C ALA A 7 -2.85 20.41 11.06
N LEU A 8 -3.07 21.38 10.17
CA LEU A 8 -3.09 21.15 8.72
C LEU A 8 -1.74 20.70 8.18
N ASP A 9 -0.65 21.32 8.60
CA ASP A 9 0.71 20.92 8.19
C ASP A 9 1.06 19.53 8.70
N ALA A 10 0.70 19.20 9.94
CA ALA A 10 0.87 17.87 10.50
C ALA A 10 0.07 16.81 9.72
N GLN A 11 -1.18 17.11 9.35
CA GLN A 11 -2.01 16.22 8.55
C GLN A 11 -1.44 16.02 7.14
N LEU A 12 -0.96 17.08 6.49
CA LEU A 12 -0.31 16.99 5.19
C LEU A 12 0.94 16.10 5.24
N ALA A 13 1.81 16.30 6.24
CA ALA A 13 3.01 15.49 6.41
C ALA A 13 2.68 14.01 6.69
N ALA A 14 1.62 13.74 7.46
CA ALA A 14 1.14 12.39 7.70
C ALA A 14 0.60 11.74 6.41
N ALA A 15 -0.17 12.48 5.61
CA ALA A 15 -0.71 12.01 4.35
C ALA A 15 0.40 11.70 3.32
N GLU A 16 1.42 12.55 3.22
CA GLU A 16 2.60 12.32 2.39
C GLU A 16 3.35 11.04 2.79
N ARG A 17 3.49 10.81 4.11
CA ARG A 17 4.10 9.58 4.62
C ARG A 17 3.27 8.34 4.26
N VAL A 18 1.95 8.41 4.35
CA VAL A 18 1.06 7.32 3.91
C VAL A 18 1.25 7.02 2.42
N MET A 19 1.30 8.05 1.56
CA MET A 19 1.56 7.86 0.13
C MET A 19 2.92 7.20 -0.14
N GLN A 20 3.95 7.61 0.59
CA GLN A 20 5.29 7.00 0.48
C GLN A 20 5.25 5.51 0.86
N ARG A 21 4.63 5.15 1.99
CA ARG A 21 4.53 3.76 2.45
C ARG A 21 3.68 2.90 1.52
N LEU A 22 2.56 3.43 1.02
CA LEU A 22 1.73 2.74 0.04
C LEU A 22 2.47 2.52 -1.28
N THR A 23 3.32 3.46 -1.71
CA THR A 23 4.17 3.31 -2.89
C THR A 23 5.20 2.20 -2.69
N VAL A 24 5.86 2.16 -1.53
CA VAL A 24 6.81 1.09 -1.17
C VAL A 24 6.12 -0.27 -1.19
N LEU A 25 4.97 -0.40 -0.51
CA LEU A 25 4.20 -1.64 -0.50
C LEU A 25 3.83 -2.09 -1.92
N ARG A 26 3.37 -1.17 -2.78
CA ARG A 26 3.05 -1.49 -4.18
C ARG A 26 4.26 -2.04 -4.94
N LEU A 27 5.44 -1.46 -4.76
CA LEU A 27 6.67 -1.92 -5.41
C LEU A 27 7.09 -3.30 -4.92
N LEU A 28 6.96 -3.58 -3.62
CA LEU A 28 7.24 -4.89 -3.04
C LEU A 28 6.27 -5.95 -3.58
N CYS A 29 4.97 -5.64 -3.64
CA CYS A 29 3.98 -6.53 -4.23
C CYS A 29 4.21 -6.77 -5.74
N ALA A 30 4.70 -5.77 -6.48
CA ALA A 30 5.00 -5.91 -7.90
C ALA A 30 6.26 -6.76 -8.16
N THR A 31 7.20 -6.80 -7.22
CA THR A 31 8.47 -7.52 -7.33
C THR A 31 8.43 -8.94 -6.73
N GLY A 32 7.37 -9.28 -5.99
CA GLY A 32 7.20 -10.60 -5.37
C GLY A 32 8.03 -10.80 -4.10
N GLU A 33 8.48 -9.72 -3.47
CA GLU A 33 9.27 -9.73 -2.23
C GLU A 33 8.35 -9.83 -1.00
N ASP A 34 7.59 -10.92 -0.89
CA ASP A 34 6.51 -11.09 0.10
C ASP A 34 7.00 -10.98 1.55
N ARG A 35 8.24 -11.38 1.84
CA ARG A 35 8.87 -11.23 3.17
C ARG A 35 8.94 -9.79 3.66
N PHE A 36 9.06 -8.82 2.74
CA PHE A 36 9.11 -7.40 3.08
C PHE A 36 7.73 -6.74 2.99
N ALA A 37 6.78 -7.36 2.29
CA ALA A 37 5.42 -6.85 2.18
C ALA A 37 4.69 -6.83 3.54
N SER A 38 4.92 -7.83 4.41
CA SER A 38 4.34 -7.83 5.77
C SER A 38 4.81 -6.61 6.57
N HIS A 39 6.12 -6.37 6.62
CA HIS A 39 6.68 -5.23 7.33
C HIS A 39 6.23 -3.88 6.74
N ALA A 40 6.20 -3.75 5.41
CA ALA A 40 5.70 -2.55 4.75
C ALA A 40 4.21 -2.30 5.02
N THR A 41 3.43 -3.36 5.26
CA THR A 41 2.02 -3.26 5.66
C THR A 41 1.89 -2.70 7.07
N GLU A 42 2.66 -3.21 8.04
CA GLU A 42 2.70 -2.69 9.41
C GLU A 42 3.12 -1.20 9.43
N GLU A 43 4.13 -0.82 8.64
CA GLU A 43 4.54 0.58 8.53
C GLU A 43 3.45 1.47 7.90
N LEU A 44 2.68 0.93 6.96
CA LEU A 44 1.55 1.64 6.35
C LEU A 44 0.41 1.82 7.34
N GLU A 45 0.06 0.79 8.11
CA GLU A 45 -0.94 0.85 9.19
C GLU A 45 -0.55 1.90 10.22
N ALA A 46 0.69 1.89 10.70
CA ALA A 46 1.20 2.90 11.62
C ALA A 46 1.17 4.32 11.04
N ALA A 47 1.35 4.47 9.72
CA ALA A 47 1.22 5.76 9.04
C ALA A 47 -0.24 6.22 8.94
N LEU A 48 -1.18 5.30 8.69
CA LEU A 48 -2.61 5.57 8.66
C LEU A 48 -3.13 5.98 10.04
N ASP A 49 -2.70 5.32 11.10
CA ASP A 49 -3.05 5.71 12.49
C ASP A 49 -2.58 7.13 12.81
N ARG A 50 -1.37 7.49 12.38
CA ARG A 50 -0.86 8.87 12.54
C ARG A 50 -1.69 9.89 11.75
N LEU A 51 -2.13 9.53 10.54
CA LEU A 51 -3.01 10.39 9.75
C LEU A 51 -4.36 10.58 10.43
N ALA A 52 -4.96 9.52 10.97
CA ALA A 52 -6.21 9.59 11.73
C ALA A 52 -6.07 10.48 12.98
N CYS A 53 -4.96 10.35 13.73
CA CYS A 53 -4.66 11.24 14.86
C CYS A 53 -4.51 12.70 14.42
N ALA A 54 -3.86 12.96 13.29
CA ALA A 54 -3.71 14.33 12.76
C ALA A 54 -5.05 14.92 12.29
N GLU A 55 -5.93 14.10 11.71
CA GLU A 55 -7.30 14.49 11.35
C GLU A 55 -8.12 14.88 12.58
N LEU A 56 -8.05 14.08 13.64
CA LEU A 56 -8.71 14.38 14.90
C LEU A 56 -8.15 15.65 15.57
N ALA A 57 -6.83 15.81 15.55
CA ALA A 57 -6.19 17.03 16.06
C ALA A 57 -6.64 18.28 15.29
N ARG A 58 -6.79 18.18 13.97
CA ARG A 58 -7.34 19.27 13.16
C ARG A 58 -8.81 19.55 13.51
N ALA A 59 -9.65 18.52 13.62
CA ALA A 59 -11.05 18.70 14.01
C ALA A 59 -11.19 19.37 15.39
N THR A 60 -10.32 18.99 16.33
CA THR A 60 -10.25 19.60 17.67
C THR A 60 -9.84 21.07 17.58
N ALA A 61 -8.76 21.37 16.84
CA ALA A 61 -8.29 22.75 16.65
C ALA A 61 -9.31 23.65 15.94
N VAL A 62 -10.13 23.08 15.04
CA VAL A 62 -11.27 23.77 14.42
C VAL A 62 -12.34 24.04 15.47
N ALA A 63 -12.81 23.01 16.18
CA ALA A 63 -13.85 23.12 17.20
C ALA A 63 -13.50 24.13 18.31
N GLU A 64 -12.23 24.19 18.74
CA GLU A 64 -11.75 25.16 19.72
C GLU A 64 -11.87 26.62 19.25
N VAL A 65 -11.78 26.86 17.93
CA VAL A 65 -11.85 28.20 17.34
C VAL A 65 -13.28 28.57 16.94
N THR A 66 -14.06 27.64 16.42
CA THR A 66 -15.38 27.88 15.82
C THR A 66 -16.53 27.53 16.75
N GLY A 67 -16.28 26.73 17.80
CA GLY A 67 -17.31 26.10 18.63
C GLY A 67 -17.99 24.91 17.97
N ASP A 68 -17.57 24.53 16.76
CA ASP A 68 -18.18 23.47 15.96
C ASP A 68 -17.12 22.72 15.13
N ALA A 69 -17.00 21.41 15.38
CA ALA A 69 -16.04 20.55 14.70
C ALA A 69 -16.37 20.33 13.21
N ASP A 70 -17.63 20.50 12.81
CA ASP A 70 -18.09 20.30 11.44
C ASP A 70 -17.86 21.53 10.55
N THR A 71 -17.40 22.64 11.14
CA THR A 71 -17.10 23.86 10.40
C THR A 71 -16.00 23.61 9.37
N THR A 72 -16.28 23.97 8.11
CA THR A 72 -15.33 23.72 7.02
C THR A 72 -14.22 24.76 6.98
N LEU A 73 -13.04 24.39 6.45
CA LEU A 73 -11.96 25.35 6.21
C LEU A 73 -12.36 26.50 5.28
N ALA A 74 -13.31 26.26 4.37
CA ALA A 74 -13.84 27.30 3.47
C ALA A 74 -14.62 28.34 4.27
N THR A 75 -15.50 27.89 5.17
CA THR A 75 -16.26 28.76 6.09
C THR A 75 -15.33 29.58 6.99
N ILE A 76 -14.25 28.97 7.51
CA ILE A 76 -13.25 29.70 8.30
C ILE A 76 -12.53 30.76 7.43
N ALA A 77 -12.20 30.42 6.19
CA ALA A 77 -11.52 31.34 5.27
C ALA A 77 -12.39 32.54 4.84
N GLU A 78 -13.70 32.54 5.09
CA GLU A 78 -14.60 33.67 4.80
C GLU A 78 -14.56 34.75 5.90
N VAL A 79 -14.16 34.39 7.12
CA VAL A 79 -14.25 35.26 8.30
C VAL A 79 -12.89 35.72 8.85
N VAL A 80 -11.79 35.23 8.26
CA VAL A 80 -10.41 35.59 8.63
C VAL A 80 -9.82 36.60 7.65
N ASP A 81 -8.69 37.19 8.03
CA ASP A 81 -7.94 38.10 7.19
C ASP A 81 -7.37 37.41 5.93
N GLU A 82 -7.23 38.17 4.83
CA GLU A 82 -6.87 37.62 3.52
C GLU A 82 -5.58 36.77 3.48
N PRO A 83 -4.44 37.13 4.13
CA PRO A 83 -3.25 36.28 4.05
C PRO A 83 -3.48 34.94 4.74
N THR A 84 -4.21 34.91 5.86
CA THR A 84 -4.62 33.68 6.55
C THR A 84 -5.60 32.89 5.69
N ALA A 85 -6.60 33.55 5.10
CA ALA A 85 -7.61 32.93 4.26
C ALA A 85 -7.00 32.25 3.04
N ALA A 86 -6.12 32.94 2.31
CA ALA A 86 -5.39 32.40 1.16
C ALA A 86 -4.58 31.15 1.56
N THR A 87 -3.95 31.19 2.72
CA THR A 87 -3.16 30.09 3.24
C THR A 87 -4.01 28.86 3.60
N LEU A 88 -5.17 29.06 4.24
CA LEU A 88 -6.12 27.98 4.54
C LEU A 88 -6.67 27.34 3.26
N ARG A 89 -7.01 28.15 2.26
CA ARG A 89 -7.48 27.67 0.95
C ARG A 89 -6.41 26.81 0.26
N ALA A 90 -5.16 27.30 0.20
CA ALA A 90 -4.05 26.57 -0.41
C ALA A 90 -3.78 25.22 0.30
N ARG A 91 -3.76 25.20 1.63
CA ARG A 91 -3.60 23.95 2.41
C ARG A 91 -4.77 23.00 2.21
N GLY A 92 -6.00 23.51 2.19
CA GLY A 92 -7.20 22.72 1.94
C GLY A 92 -7.22 22.10 0.53
N GLU A 93 -6.79 22.85 -0.49
CA GLU A 93 -6.62 22.33 -1.85
C GLU A 93 -5.57 21.23 -1.92
N ARG A 94 -4.42 21.42 -1.26
CA ARG A 94 -3.36 20.40 -1.20
C ARG A 94 -3.85 19.12 -0.54
N LEU A 95 -4.57 19.19 0.59
CA LEU A 95 -5.17 18.01 1.22
C LEU A 95 -6.14 17.29 0.29
N ARG A 96 -7.00 18.02 -0.43
CA ARG A 96 -7.93 17.42 -1.42
C ARG A 96 -7.17 16.76 -2.57
N ALA A 97 -6.08 17.37 -3.05
CA ALA A 97 -5.24 16.80 -4.09
C ALA A 97 -4.58 15.49 -3.61
N THR A 98 -3.97 15.50 -2.42
CA THR A 98 -3.37 14.32 -1.78
C THR A 98 -4.39 13.20 -1.57
N ALA A 99 -5.62 13.52 -1.14
CA ALA A 99 -6.69 12.52 -0.98
C ALA A 99 -7.08 11.86 -2.32
N ARG A 100 -7.11 12.62 -3.43
CA ARG A 100 -7.35 12.07 -4.77
C ARG A 100 -6.21 11.16 -5.23
N GLU A 101 -4.97 11.59 -5.01
CA GLU A 101 -3.77 10.79 -5.32
C GLU A 101 -3.75 9.48 -4.52
N PHE A 102 -4.07 9.53 -3.23
CA PHE A 102 -4.19 8.35 -2.39
C PHE A 102 -5.25 7.38 -2.92
N GLU A 103 -6.43 7.87 -3.27
CA GLU A 103 -7.50 7.02 -3.83
C GLU A 103 -7.08 6.40 -5.17
N GLN A 104 -6.40 7.14 -6.03
CA GLN A 104 -5.85 6.62 -7.27
C GLN A 104 -4.80 5.53 -7.00
N LEU A 105 -3.86 5.79 -6.09
CA LEU A 105 -2.80 4.85 -5.73
C LEU A 105 -3.38 3.56 -5.12
N ARG A 106 -4.39 3.67 -4.26
CA ARG A 106 -5.12 2.55 -3.67
C ARG A 106 -5.78 1.67 -4.74
N ARG A 107 -6.42 2.27 -5.74
CA ARG A 107 -7.03 1.52 -6.86
C ARG A 107 -5.97 0.75 -7.66
N VAL A 108 -4.86 1.39 -7.98
CA VAL A 108 -3.75 0.75 -8.71
C VAL A 108 -3.15 -0.39 -7.89
N ALA A 109 -2.88 -0.17 -6.60
CA ALA A 109 -2.33 -1.19 -5.71
C ALA A 109 -3.23 -2.43 -5.60
N ARG A 110 -4.56 -2.25 -5.48
CA ARG A 110 -5.52 -3.37 -5.50
C ARG A 110 -5.50 -4.15 -6.80
N HIS A 111 -5.46 -3.44 -7.93
CA HIS A 111 -5.38 -4.06 -9.24
C HIS A 111 -4.08 -4.88 -9.40
N ASP A 112 -2.94 -4.34 -8.96
CA ASP A 112 -1.64 -5.01 -9.03
C ASP A 112 -1.56 -6.24 -8.13
N ALA A 113 -2.08 -6.14 -6.90
CA ALA A 113 -2.16 -7.28 -5.98
C ALA A 113 -3.03 -8.42 -6.56
N GLY A 114 -4.17 -8.09 -7.17
CA GLY A 114 -5.02 -9.08 -7.84
C GLY A 114 -4.30 -9.81 -8.99
N ARG A 115 -3.52 -9.08 -9.80
CA ARG A 115 -2.71 -9.66 -10.88
C ARG A 115 -1.54 -10.49 -10.37
N ALA A 116 -0.93 -10.11 -9.25
CA ALA A 116 0.15 -10.88 -8.63
C ALA A 116 -0.39 -12.22 -8.10
N HIS A 117 -1.52 -12.18 -7.38
CA HIS A 117 -2.19 -13.37 -6.87
C HIS A 117 -2.62 -14.34 -7.99
N ALA A 118 -3.24 -13.81 -9.06
CA ALA A 118 -3.61 -14.62 -10.22
C ALA A 118 -2.41 -15.33 -10.86
N ARG A 119 -1.26 -14.64 -11.00
CA ARG A 119 -0.03 -15.24 -11.53
C ARG A 119 0.52 -16.35 -10.64
N THR A 120 0.48 -16.17 -9.32
CA THR A 120 0.90 -17.19 -8.36
C THR A 120 0.01 -18.43 -8.44
N VAL A 121 -1.31 -18.25 -8.50
CA VAL A 121 -2.27 -19.37 -8.65
C VAL A 121 -2.03 -20.12 -9.96
N THR A 122 -1.96 -19.42 -11.10
CA THR A 122 -1.66 -20.07 -12.39
C THR A 122 -0.31 -20.79 -12.40
N HIS A 123 0.69 -20.25 -11.71
CA HIS A 123 1.99 -20.90 -11.58
C HIS A 123 1.88 -22.19 -10.74
N LEU A 124 1.18 -22.16 -9.61
CA LEU A 124 0.93 -23.32 -8.77
C LEU A 124 0.09 -24.38 -9.49
N GLU A 125 -0.97 -23.98 -10.19
CA GLU A 125 -1.78 -24.88 -11.04
C GLU A 125 -0.94 -25.51 -12.15
N GLY A 126 0.00 -24.77 -12.74
CA GLY A 126 0.92 -25.31 -13.75
C GLY A 126 2.00 -26.25 -13.18
N LEU A 127 2.36 -26.11 -11.90
CA LEU A 127 3.24 -27.05 -11.19
C LEU A 127 2.47 -28.33 -10.82
N LEU A 128 1.28 -28.18 -10.25
CA LEU A 128 0.41 -29.30 -9.86
C LEU A 128 -0.10 -30.08 -11.09
N GLY A 129 -0.45 -29.40 -12.17
CA GLY A 129 -0.86 -30.04 -13.43
C GLY A 129 0.29 -30.69 -14.21
N ARG A 130 1.56 -30.48 -13.80
CA ARG A 130 2.71 -31.24 -14.29
C ARG A 130 2.96 -32.53 -13.50
N ASP A 131 2.48 -32.62 -12.27
CA ASP A 131 2.59 -33.85 -11.48
C ASP A 131 1.65 -34.96 -11.99
N ASP A 132 0.52 -34.61 -12.64
CA ASP A 132 -0.30 -35.58 -13.38
C ASP A 132 0.46 -36.27 -14.54
N ALA A 133 1.56 -35.69 -15.02
CA ALA A 133 2.46 -36.31 -15.99
C ALA A 133 3.64 -37.08 -15.36
N ALA A 134 3.90 -36.86 -14.06
CA ALA A 134 5.00 -37.48 -13.31
C ALA A 134 4.60 -38.78 -12.59
N ASP A 135 3.31 -39.06 -12.45
CA ASP A 135 2.78 -40.32 -11.90
C ASP A 135 2.88 -41.53 -12.85
N ALA A 136 3.67 -41.43 -13.93
CA ALA A 136 4.13 -42.59 -14.70
C ALA A 136 5.32 -43.31 -14.02
N TYR A 137 5.29 -43.49 -12.69
CA TYR A 137 6.17 -44.45 -12.01
C TYR A 137 5.54 -45.86 -12.06
N GLY A 138 5.48 -46.42 -13.27
CA GLY A 138 4.87 -47.74 -13.48
C GLY A 138 4.85 -48.20 -14.93
N GLY A 139 6.01 -48.37 -15.55
CA GLY A 139 6.12 -48.90 -16.91
C GLY A 139 7.47 -49.54 -17.18
N GLU A 140 7.60 -50.79 -16.76
CA GLU A 140 8.68 -51.74 -17.09
C GLU A 140 10.12 -51.33 -16.74
N SER A 141 10.56 -51.86 -15.59
CA SER A 141 11.97 -51.97 -15.20
C SER A 141 12.74 -52.81 -16.22
N ALA A 142 13.31 -52.16 -17.24
CA ALA A 142 14.44 -52.70 -17.98
C ALA A 142 15.68 -52.57 -17.11
N LEU A 143 15.91 -53.54 -16.22
CA LEU A 143 17.20 -53.69 -15.55
C LEU A 143 18.31 -53.75 -16.61
N PRO A 144 19.33 -52.88 -16.56
CA PRO A 144 20.50 -53.04 -17.43
C PRO A 144 21.22 -54.35 -17.06
N ALA A 145 21.52 -55.16 -18.07
CA ALA A 145 22.16 -56.46 -17.93
C ALA A 145 23.46 -56.39 -17.10
N PRO A 146 23.78 -57.43 -16.30
CA PRO A 146 24.98 -57.45 -15.48
C PRO A 146 26.26 -57.41 -16.33
N CYS A 147 27.22 -56.59 -15.89
CA CYS A 147 28.53 -56.42 -16.50
C CYS A 147 29.29 -57.75 -16.61
N VAL A 148 29.65 -58.14 -17.84
CA VAL A 148 30.56 -59.26 -18.10
C VAL A 148 32.01 -58.81 -17.84
N PRO A 149 32.83 -59.54 -17.05
CA PRO A 149 34.23 -59.19 -16.85
C PRO A 149 35.05 -59.52 -18.12
N VAL A 150 35.72 -58.51 -18.65
CA VAL A 150 36.68 -58.65 -19.77
C VAL A 150 37.90 -59.44 -19.28
N ARG A 151 38.08 -60.67 -19.77
CA ARG A 151 39.33 -61.43 -19.62
C ARG A 151 40.39 -60.81 -20.52
N ARG A 152 41.47 -60.29 -19.92
CA ARG A 152 42.68 -59.89 -20.63
C ARG A 152 43.38 -61.13 -21.20
N LEU A 153 43.67 -61.11 -22.49
CA LEU A 153 44.77 -61.84 -23.14
C LEU A 153 45.49 -60.85 -24.06
#